data_AF-A0A2C0EIY9-F1
#
_entry.id   AF-A0A2C0EIY9-F1
#
_cell.length_a   1.000
_cell.length_b   1.000
_cell.length_c   1.000
_cell.angle_alpha   90.00
_cell.angle_beta   90.00
_cell.angle_gamma   90.00
#
_symmetry.space_group_name_H-M   'P 1'
#
loop_
_entity.id
_entity.type
_entity.pdbx_description
1 polymer ?
#
loop_
_entity_poly.entity_id
_entity_poly.type
_entity_poly.pdbx_seq_one_letter_code
_entity_poly.pdbx_strand_id
1 'polypeptide(L)' 'MIWISLIVLAYFIILVPTQYNYIKMLKEKQKKMNVSQNELYDKMSYEGSQVHYHYQSYVFTLPASLVANIVYKLKHSA' A
#
# COMPACT_ATOMS: atom_id res chain seq x y z
N MET A 1 10.26 15.11 -23.77
CA MET A 1 9.14 14.51 -22.99
C MET A 1 9.42 13.07 -22.54
N ILE A 2 10.16 12.25 -23.30
CA ILE A 2 10.51 10.86 -22.93
C ILE A 2 11.22 10.75 -21.57
N TRP A 3 12.15 11.66 -21.26
CA TRP A 3 12.87 11.69 -19.99
C TRP A 3 11.97 11.80 -18.75
N ILE A 4 10.90 12.62 -18.82
CA ILE A 4 9.94 12.78 -17.73
C ILE A 4 9.19 11.45 -17.52
N SER A 5 8.77 10.80 -18.61
CA SER A 5 8.11 9.50 -18.54
C SER A 5 8.99 8.42 -17.91
N LEU A 6 10.29 8.41 -18.23
CA LEU A 6 11.24 7.45 -17.64
C LEU A 6 11.42 7.68 -16.13
N ILE A 7 11.46 8.94 -15.70
CA ILE A 7 11.57 9.30 -14.27
C ILE A 7 10.31 8.85 -13.51
N VAL A 8 9.12 9.13 -14.06
CA VAL A 8 7.85 8.71 -13.45
C VAL A 8 7.76 7.18 -13.39
N LEU A 9 8.20 6.48 -14.44
CA LEU A 9 8.22 5.02 -14.48
C LEU A 9 9.20 4.44 -13.45
N ALA A 10 10.41 4.99 -13.33
CA ALA A 10 11.39 4.56 -12.33
C ALA A 10 10.85 4.78 -10.90
N TYR A 11 10.23 5.93 -10.65
CA TYR A 11 9.58 6.22 -9.37
C TYR A 11 8.47 5.20 -9.06
N PHE A 12 7.63 4.88 -10.03
CA PHE A 12 6.58 3.87 -9.89
C PHE A 12 7.15 2.48 -9.55
N ILE A 13 8.20 2.02 -10.25
CA ILE A 13 8.84 0.71 -10.01
C ILE A 13 9.37 0.61 -8.58
N ILE A 14 9.90 1.71 -8.02
CA ILE A 14 10.40 1.76 -6.63
C ILE A 14 9.25 1.83 -5.62
N LEU A 15 8.15 2.50 -5.95
CA LEU A 15 6.99 2.59 -5.06
C LEU A 15 6.29 1.24 -4.87
N VAL A 16 6.10 0.45 -5.93
CA VAL A 16 5.38 -0.83 -5.86
C VAL A 16 5.88 -1.76 -4.73
N PRO A 17 7.18 -2.08 -4.59
CA PRO A 17 7.66 -2.93 -3.49
C PRO A 17 7.45 -2.28 -2.11
N THR A 18 7.58 -0.95 -2.02
CA THR A 18 7.30 -0.20 -0.78
C THR A 18 5.84 -0.36 -0.36
N GLN A 19 4.92 -0.18 -1.31
CA GLN A 19 3.48 -0.35 -1.10
C GLN A 19 3.13 -1.79 -0.74
N TYR A 20 3.78 -2.76 -1.39
CA TYR A 20 3.58 -4.18 -1.10
C TYR A 20 3.97 -4.51 0.35
N ASN A 21 5.13 -4.02 0.82
CA ASN A 21 5.56 -4.23 2.19
C ASN A 21 4.60 -3.60 3.20
N TYR A 22 4.09 -2.41 2.90
CA TYR A 22 3.11 -1.74 3.75
C TYR A 22 1.77 -2.52 3.80
N ILE A 23 1.27 -3.00 2.67
CA ILE A 23 0.06 -3.85 2.61
C ILE A 23 0.28 -5.15 3.40
N LYS A 24 1.44 -5.80 3.23
CA LYS A 24 1.80 -6.99 3.99
C LYS A 24 1.77 -6.74 5.49
N MET A 25 2.38 -5.64 5.95
CA MET A 25 2.35 -5.23 7.36
C MET A 25 0.92 -5.02 7.87
N LEU A 26 0.06 -4.35 7.09
CA LEU A 26 -1.34 -4.16 7.47
C LEU A 26 -2.10 -5.48 7.59
N LYS A 27 -1.88 -6.41 6.66
CA LYS A 27 -2.51 -7.74 6.68
C LYS A 27 -2.01 -8.60 7.83
N GLU A 28 -0.74 -8.49 8.19
CA GLU A 28 -0.19 -9.13 9.39
C GLU A 28 -0.80 -8.53 10.67
N LYS A 29 -0.93 -7.20 10.77
CA LYS A 29 -1.64 -6.55 11.88
C LYS A 29 -3.10 -7.01 11.95
N GLN A 30 -3.79 -7.04 10.81
CA GLN A 30 -5.17 -7.51 10.70
C GLN A 30 -5.30 -8.94 11.27
N LYS A 31 -4.41 -9.85 10.86
CA LYS A 31 -4.39 -11.24 11.34
C LYS A 31 -4.08 -11.34 12.84
N LYS A 32 -3.09 -10.59 13.33
CA LYS A 32 -2.70 -10.58 14.75
C LYS A 32 -3.82 -10.05 15.66
N MET A 33 -4.53 -9.03 15.20
CA MET A 33 -5.64 -8.43 15.94
C MET A 33 -6.96 -9.18 15.75
N ASN A 34 -7.04 -10.14 14.81
CA ASN A 34 -8.24 -10.87 14.44
C ASN A 34 -9.43 -9.96 14.11
N VAL A 35 -9.18 -8.88 13.37
CA VAL A 35 -10.19 -7.88 13.00
C VAL A 35 -10.46 -7.87 11.50
N SER A 36 -11.61 -7.34 11.11
CA SER A 36 -11.85 -6.95 9.72
C SER A 36 -10.94 -5.78 9.30
N GLN A 37 -10.84 -5.53 8.00
CA GLN A 37 -10.02 -4.43 7.49
C GLN A 37 -10.59 -3.05 7.88
N ASN A 38 -11.91 -2.91 7.95
CA ASN A 38 -12.56 -1.67 8.39
C ASN A 38 -12.28 -1.42 9.87
N GLU A 39 -12.45 -2.43 10.72
CA GLU A 39 -12.11 -2.31 12.15
C GLU A 39 -10.62 -2.02 12.38
N LEU A 40 -9.73 -2.53 11.52
CA LEU A 40 -8.30 -2.17 11.58
C LEU A 40 -8.09 -0.68 11.34
N TYR A 41 -8.83 -0.09 10.40
CA TYR A 41 -8.77 1.35 10.11
C TYR A 41 -9.41 2.19 11.21
N ASP A 42 -10.56 1.75 11.75
CA ASP A 42 -11.25 2.42 12.86
C ASP A 42 -10.40 2.42 14.14
N LYS A 43 -9.64 1.35 14.38
CA LYS A 43 -8.72 1.21 15.52
C LYS A 43 -7.35 1.85 15.28
N MET A 44 -7.11 2.46 14.13
CA MET A 44 -5.82 3.08 13.82
C MET A 44 -5.69 4.40 14.59
N SER A 45 -4.54 4.63 15.23
CA SER A 45 -4.27 5.91 15.88
C SER A 45 -4.24 7.04 14.85
N TYR A 46 -4.46 8.28 15.28
CA TYR A 46 -4.41 9.45 14.41
C TYR A 46 -3.11 9.50 13.57
N GLU A 47 -1.95 9.35 14.21
CA GLU A 47 -0.66 9.31 13.52
C GLU A 47 -0.58 8.17 12.49
N GLY A 48 -1.08 6.99 12.85
CA GLY A 48 -1.13 5.83 11.96
C GLY A 48 -2.00 6.09 10.73
N SER A 49 -3.16 6.75 10.91
CA SER A 49 -4.07 7.11 9.83
C SER A 49 -3.46 8.13 8.87
N GLN A 50 -2.69 9.10 9.38
CA GLN A 50 -1.95 10.04 8.54
C GLN A 50 -0.87 9.33 7.70
N VAL A 51 -0.14 8.39 8.31
CA VAL A 51 0.83 7.55 7.58
C VAL A 51 0.11 6.68 6.54
N HIS A 52 -1.03 6.08 6.89
CA HIS A 52 -1.82 5.28 5.97
C HIS A 52 -2.29 6.09 4.76
N TYR A 53 -2.77 7.31 5.01
CA TYR A 53 -3.17 8.24 3.96
C TYR A 53 -1.99 8.55 3.02
N HIS A 54 -0.81 8.87 3.57
CA HIS A 54 0.38 9.17 2.77
C HIS A 54 0.84 7.98 1.92
N TYR A 55 0.85 6.77 2.49
CA TYR A 55 1.29 5.58 1.76
C TYR A 55 0.26 5.13 0.74
N GLN A 56 -1.01 4.94 1.10
CA GLN A 56 -1.99 4.28 0.22
C GLN A 56 -3.08 5.18 -0.38
N SER A 57 -3.35 6.36 0.19
CA SER A 57 -4.46 7.23 -0.28
C SER A 57 -3.98 8.47 -1.02
N TYR A 58 -2.66 8.69 -1.11
CA TYR A 58 -2.10 9.81 -1.83
C TYR A 58 -2.18 9.59 -3.35
N VAL A 59 -2.65 10.60 -4.10
CA VAL A 59 -3.00 10.44 -5.52
C VAL A 59 -1.85 9.92 -6.39
N PHE A 60 -0.61 10.26 -6.05
CA PHE A 60 0.58 9.82 -6.79
C PHE A 60 1.05 8.41 -6.42
N THR A 61 0.64 7.87 -5.26
CA THR A 61 0.96 6.50 -4.85
C THR A 61 -0.15 5.51 -5.20
N LEU A 62 -1.39 5.98 -5.40
CA LEU A 62 -2.56 5.14 -5.72
C LEU A 62 -2.30 4.09 -6.80
N PRO A 63 -1.72 4.41 -7.99
CA PRO A 63 -1.46 3.39 -9.00
C PRO A 63 -0.52 2.28 -8.49
N ALA A 64 0.52 2.64 -7.74
CA ALA A 64 1.48 1.70 -7.20
C ALA A 64 0.87 0.85 -6.09
N SER A 65 0.03 1.44 -5.24
CA SER A 65 -0.71 0.75 -4.18
C SER A 65 -1.70 -0.28 -4.76
N LEU A 66 -2.39 0.06 -5.87
CA LEU A 66 -3.27 -0.86 -6.57
C LEU A 66 -2.51 -2.07 -7.12
N VAL A 67 -1.39 -1.85 -7.83
CA VAL A 67 -0.56 -2.94 -8.35
C VAL A 67 0.01 -3.79 -7.21
N ALA A 68 0.52 -3.16 -6.16
CA ALA A 68 1.03 -3.87 -4.99
C ALA A 68 -0.04 -4.74 -4.32
N ASN A 69 -1.28 -4.27 -4.23
CA ASN A 69 -2.40 -5.04 -3.69
C ASN A 69 -2.74 -6.25 -4.56
N ILE A 70 -2.74 -6.10 -5.89
CA ILE A 70 -2.94 -7.21 -6.83
C ILE A 70 -1.82 -8.25 -6.66
N VAL A 71 -0.56 -7.82 -6.65
CA VAL A 71 0.60 -8.70 -6.44
C VAL A 71 0.51 -9.42 -5.10
N TYR A 72 0.13 -8.71 -4.03
CA TYR A 72 -0.07 -9.31 -2.71
C TYR A 72 -1.15 -10.40 -2.73
N LYS A 73 -2.31 -10.11 -3.33
CA LYS A 73 -3.40 -11.08 -3.47
C LYS A 73 -2.96 -12.29 -4.28
N LEU A 74 -2.29 -12.11 -5.42
CA LEU A 74 -1.81 -13.23 -6.24
C LEU A 74 -0.84 -14.14 -5.48
N LYS A 75 0.05 -13.57 -4.67
CA LYS A 75 1.05 -14.35 -3.91
C LYS A 75 0.46 -15.08 -2.69
N HIS A 76 -0.67 -14.62 -2.16
CA HIS A 76 -1.28 -15.18 -0.93
C HIS A 76 -2.69 -15.77 -1.16
N SER A 77 -3.17 -15.79 -2.40
CA SER A 77 -4.40 -16.51 -2.80
C SER A 77 -4.08 -17.87 -3.42
N ALA A 78 -2.82 -18.32 -3.34
CA ALA A 78 -2.39 -19.69 -3.60
C ALA A 78 -2.25 -20.44 -2.27
#